data_AF-A0A0P9EZC1-F1
#
_entry.id   AF-A0A0P9EZC1-F1
#
_cell.length_a   1.000
_cell.length_b   1.000
_cell.length_c   1.000
_cell.angle_alpha   90.00
_cell.angle_beta   90.00
_cell.angle_gamma   90.00
#
_symmetry.space_group_name_H-M   'P 1'
#
loop_
_entity.id
_entity.type
_entity.pdbx_description
1 polymer ?
#
loop_
_entity_poly.entity_id
_entity_poly.type
_entity_poly.pdbx_seq_one_letter_code
_entity_poly.pdbx_strand_id
1 'polypeptide(L)'
;MQGVGFRPFVYGQALRCGLGGFVLNDSAGVTIEIEGAPANLEAFERALREQPPPLARIDRVACEALPPLGEHSFAIAHSQAGTERRTLIAPDSATCDDCLRELLDPTDRRAGYAFTNCTNCGPRFTIVQDVPYDRAQTTMRVFPMCPACAAEYADPLDRRFHAQPNACPVCGPALDFHLHVANIHLLSTDPIH
;
A
#
# COMPACT_ATOMS: atom_id res chain seq x y z
N MET A 1 -3.46 -5.60 11.20
CA MET A 1 -3.24 -6.25 9.89
C MET A 1 -2.38 -5.36 9.00
N GLN A 2 -1.69 -5.95 8.02
CA GLN A 2 -0.90 -5.22 7.03
C GLN A 2 -1.41 -5.48 5.60
N GLY A 3 -0.98 -4.65 4.66
CA GLY A 3 -1.46 -4.72 3.26
C GLY A 3 -2.81 -4.06 3.00
N VAL A 4 -3.31 -3.26 3.94
CA VAL A 4 -4.67 -2.69 3.89
C VAL A 4 -4.70 -1.17 3.67
N GLY A 5 -3.59 -0.56 3.23
CA GLY A 5 -3.51 0.90 3.11
C GLY A 5 -3.40 1.65 4.45
N PHE A 6 -3.04 0.95 5.53
CA PHE A 6 -3.03 1.52 6.88
C PHE A 6 -2.00 2.64 7.08
N ARG A 7 -0.77 2.49 6.56
CA ARG A 7 0.29 3.51 6.67
C ARG A 7 -0.13 4.85 6.01
N PRO A 8 -0.61 4.87 4.75
CA PRO A 8 -1.23 6.05 4.14
C PRO A 8 -2.34 6.68 4.97
N PHE A 9 -3.24 5.85 5.51
CA PHE A 9 -4.34 6.33 6.32
C PHE A 9 -3.87 7.05 7.59
N VAL A 10 -2.96 6.42 8.34
CA VAL A 10 -2.38 6.99 9.56
C VAL A 10 -1.64 8.29 9.24
N TYR A 11 -0.82 8.31 8.19
CA TYR A 11 -0.13 9.51 7.74
C TYR A 11 -1.11 10.66 7.45
N GLY A 12 -2.17 10.39 6.69
CA GLY A 12 -3.20 11.38 6.40
C GLY A 12 -3.93 11.89 7.64
N GLN A 13 -4.23 11.02 8.61
CA GLN A 13 -4.85 11.44 9.87
C GLN A 13 -3.91 12.28 10.73
N ALA A 14 -2.64 11.90 10.83
CA ALA A 14 -1.66 12.67 11.58
C ALA A 14 -1.52 14.10 11.03
N LEU A 15 -1.45 14.26 9.70
CA LEU A 15 -1.42 15.59 9.09
C LEU A 15 -2.71 16.39 9.34
N ARG A 16 -3.88 15.77 9.21
CA ARG A 16 -5.18 16.43 9.49
C ARG A 16 -5.27 16.92 10.93
N CYS A 17 -4.71 16.17 11.87
CA CYS A 17 -4.67 16.51 13.28
C CYS A 17 -3.46 17.38 13.67
N GLY A 18 -2.56 17.71 12.73
CA GLY A 18 -1.35 18.49 13.01
C GLY A 18 -0.41 17.82 14.02
N LEU A 19 -0.23 16.51 13.91
CA LEU A 19 0.59 15.69 14.81
C LEU A 19 1.98 15.41 14.18
N GLY A 20 3.02 15.41 15.02
CA GLY A 20 4.35 14.90 14.67
C GLY A 20 4.48 13.40 14.98
N GLY A 21 5.52 12.75 14.47
CA GLY A 21 5.85 11.34 14.78
C GLY A 21 5.99 10.44 13.55
N PHE A 22 5.65 9.17 13.68
CA PHE A 22 5.78 8.21 12.58
C PHE A 22 4.79 7.04 12.61
N VAL A 23 4.71 6.35 11.47
CA VAL A 23 4.09 5.03 11.37
C VAL A 23 4.99 4.04 10.63
N LEU A 24 5.07 2.80 11.12
CA LEU A 24 5.79 1.72 10.45
C LEU A 24 5.05 0.38 10.57
N ASN A 25 5.37 -0.53 9.66
CA ASN A 25 4.99 -1.94 9.81
C ASN A 25 6.15 -2.69 10.47
N ASP A 26 5.85 -3.50 11.48
CA ASP A 26 6.79 -4.44 12.10
C ASP A 26 6.24 -5.89 12.05
N SER A 27 6.94 -6.85 12.66
CA SER A 27 6.48 -8.25 12.64
C SER A 27 5.24 -8.53 13.51
N ALA A 28 4.85 -7.60 14.38
CA ALA A 28 3.69 -7.71 15.27
C ALA A 28 2.44 -6.98 14.75
N GLY A 29 2.61 -5.96 13.91
CA GLY A 29 1.49 -5.18 13.40
C GLY A 29 1.91 -3.84 12.78
N VAL A 30 1.26 -2.78 13.22
CA VAL A 30 1.55 -1.41 12.83
C VAL A 30 1.88 -0.65 14.11
N THR A 31 3.05 -0.02 14.16
CA THR A 31 3.48 0.84 15.25
C THR A 31 3.30 2.29 14.83
N ILE A 32 2.68 3.08 15.70
CA ILE A 32 2.37 4.49 15.50
C ILE A 32 2.90 5.26 16.70
N GLU A 33 3.69 6.27 16.43
CA GLU A 33 4.09 7.29 17.41
C GLU A 33 3.49 8.61 16.96
N ILE A 34 2.79 9.31 17.87
CA ILE A 34 2.20 10.61 17.60
C ILE A 34 2.48 11.56 18.75
N GLU A 35 2.83 12.79 18.41
CA GLU A 35 3.05 13.87 19.36
C GLU A 35 2.18 15.08 18.99
N GLY A 36 1.54 15.68 20.00
CA GLY A 36 0.77 16.91 19.82
C GLY A 36 -0.13 17.25 21.01
N ALA A 37 -1.01 18.22 20.79
CA ALA A 37 -1.97 18.64 21.81
C ALA A 37 -2.94 17.49 22.16
N PRO A 38 -3.36 17.34 23.43
CA PRO A 38 -4.26 16.26 23.86
C PRO A 38 -5.53 16.11 23.01
N ALA A 39 -6.16 17.22 22.64
CA ALA A 39 -7.36 17.21 21.79
C ALA A 39 -7.10 16.64 20.39
N ASN A 40 -5.90 16.84 19.83
CA ASN A 40 -5.51 16.32 18.53
C ASN A 40 -5.21 14.82 18.60
N LEU A 41 -4.60 14.37 19.71
CA LEU A 41 -4.37 12.95 19.99
C LEU A 41 -5.71 12.20 20.11
N GLU A 42 -6.66 12.74 20.88
CA GLU A 42 -8.01 12.18 21.00
C GLU A 42 -8.75 12.13 19.66
N ALA A 43 -8.64 13.20 18.86
CA ALA A 43 -9.24 13.23 17.52
C ALA A 43 -8.64 12.16 16.59
N PHE A 44 -7.33 11.95 16.64
CA PHE A 44 -6.64 10.91 15.88
C PHE A 44 -7.08 9.51 16.32
N GLU A 45 -7.09 9.22 17.63
CA GLU A 45 -7.51 7.92 18.16
C GLU A 45 -8.95 7.59 17.77
N ARG A 46 -9.85 8.59 17.80
CA ARG A 46 -11.23 8.43 17.35
C ARG A 46 -11.27 8.09 15.85
N ALA A 47 -10.57 8.84 15.02
CA ALA A 47 -10.54 8.58 13.57
C ALA A 47 -9.97 7.18 13.24
N LEU A 48 -8.95 6.74 13.98
CA LEU A 48 -8.36 5.41 13.84
C LEU A 48 -9.38 4.28 14.04
N ARG A 49 -10.33 4.47 14.97
CA ARG A 49 -11.37 3.48 15.31
C ARG A 49 -12.59 3.58 14.41
N GLU A 50 -13.01 4.79 14.07
CA GLU A 50 -14.28 5.06 13.38
C GLU A 50 -14.15 5.07 11.85
N GLN A 51 -12.95 5.34 11.32
CA GLN A 51 -12.73 5.54 9.89
C GLN A 51 -11.59 4.66 9.33
N PRO A 52 -11.44 3.38 9.73
CA PRO A 52 -10.34 2.57 9.22
C PRO A 52 -10.46 2.38 7.69
N PRO A 53 -9.34 2.11 6.98
CA PRO A 53 -9.39 1.77 5.57
C PRO A 53 -10.35 0.59 5.29
N PRO A 54 -10.96 0.48 4.08
CA PRO A 54 -12.00 -0.51 3.81
C PRO A 54 -11.59 -1.97 4.05
N LEU A 55 -10.31 -2.30 3.80
CA LEU A 55 -9.76 -3.65 4.00
C LEU A 55 -9.19 -3.86 5.41
N ALA A 56 -9.15 -2.82 6.23
CA ALA A 56 -8.51 -2.87 7.54
C ALA A 56 -9.46 -3.42 8.60
N ARG A 57 -8.98 -4.42 9.32
CA ARG A 57 -9.57 -4.92 10.54
C ARG A 57 -8.59 -4.67 11.68
N ILE A 58 -9.03 -3.94 12.69
CA ILE A 58 -8.25 -3.62 13.88
C ILE A 58 -8.75 -4.54 15.00
N ASP A 59 -7.95 -5.55 15.36
CA ASP A 59 -8.32 -6.49 16.42
C ASP A 59 -8.00 -5.92 17.82
N ARG A 60 -6.93 -5.15 17.94
CA ARG A 60 -6.49 -4.52 19.19
C ARG A 60 -5.73 -3.23 18.92
N VAL A 61 -5.97 -2.23 19.75
CA VAL A 61 -5.15 -1.02 19.87
C VAL A 61 -4.64 -0.96 21.31
N ALA A 62 -3.33 -0.82 21.48
CA ALA A 62 -2.71 -0.58 22.79
C ALA A 62 -1.96 0.75 22.70
N CYS A 63 -2.23 1.64 23.65
CA CYS A 63 -1.63 2.97 23.72
C CYS A 63 -0.80 3.08 25.00
N GLU A 64 0.35 3.74 24.90
CA GLU A 64 1.22 4.09 26.03
C GLU A 64 1.60 5.57 25.89
N ALA A 65 1.58 6.30 27.00
CA ALA A 65 1.99 7.70 27.00
C ALA A 65 3.52 7.80 27.07
N LEU A 66 4.11 8.59 26.18
CA LEU A 66 5.54 8.84 26.09
C LEU A 66 5.85 10.33 26.34
N PRO A 67 7.04 10.66 26.87
CA PRO A 67 7.50 12.05 26.91
C PRO A 67 7.64 12.61 25.48
N PRO A 68 7.21 13.86 25.24
CA PRO A 68 7.34 14.49 23.92
C PRO A 68 8.81 14.68 23.54
N LEU A 69 9.12 14.48 22.26
CA LEU A 69 10.43 14.70 21.65
C LEU A 69 10.52 16.05 20.92
N GLY A 70 9.41 16.76 20.77
CA GLY A 70 9.32 18.03 20.05
C GLY A 70 9.13 17.85 18.54
N GLU A 71 8.54 16.73 18.11
CA GLU A 71 8.34 16.45 16.70
C GLU A 71 7.17 17.26 16.11
N HIS A 72 7.39 17.81 14.91
CA HIS A 72 6.39 18.62 14.19
C HIS A 72 6.06 18.09 12.80
N SER A 73 6.78 17.07 12.35
CA SER A 73 6.55 16.39 11.08
C SER A 73 6.17 14.95 11.34
N PHE A 74 5.31 14.41 10.48
CA PHE A 74 4.94 13.01 10.50
C PHE A 74 5.55 12.26 9.33
N ALA A 75 6.05 11.04 9.54
CA ALA A 75 6.68 10.23 8.50
C ALA A 75 6.15 8.79 8.44
N ILE A 76 6.17 8.19 7.24
CA ILE A 76 6.06 6.74 7.10
C ILE A 76 7.48 6.18 7.19
N ALA A 77 7.83 5.60 8.32
CA ALA A 77 9.16 5.09 8.60
C ALA A 77 9.38 3.70 7.97
N HIS A 78 10.66 3.33 7.83
CA HIS A 78 11.04 2.01 7.32
C HIS A 78 10.51 0.88 8.20
N SER A 79 10.05 -0.18 7.54
CA SER A 79 9.60 -1.39 8.22
C SER A 79 10.71 -2.04 9.04
N GLN A 80 10.37 -2.53 10.24
CA GLN A 80 11.32 -3.16 11.16
C GLN A 80 11.03 -4.65 11.28
N ALA A 81 12.01 -5.49 10.96
CA ALA A 81 11.91 -6.93 11.17
C ALA A 81 12.12 -7.27 12.65
N GLY A 82 11.11 -7.85 13.29
CA GLY A 82 11.19 -8.45 14.62
C GLY A 82 11.42 -9.97 14.57
N THR A 83 11.81 -10.55 15.71
CA THR A 83 12.11 -11.99 15.85
C THR A 83 10.87 -12.89 15.79
N GLU A 84 9.68 -12.37 16.07
CA GLU A 84 8.42 -13.13 16.03
C GLU A 84 7.49 -12.62 14.93
N ARG A 85 7.04 -13.51 14.04
CA ARG A 85 6.09 -13.20 12.97
C ARG A 85 4.66 -13.45 13.46
N ARG A 86 3.96 -12.40 13.89
CA ARG A 86 2.59 -12.49 14.44
C ARG A 86 1.56 -11.67 13.66
N THR A 87 1.99 -10.86 12.70
CA THR A 87 1.10 -9.98 11.93
C THR A 87 0.31 -10.72 10.85
N LEU A 88 -0.96 -10.34 10.68
CA LEU A 88 -1.85 -10.87 9.64
C LEU A 88 -1.75 -10.03 8.37
N ILE A 89 -1.65 -10.72 7.24
CA ILE A 89 -1.70 -10.13 5.89
C ILE A 89 -3.12 -10.23 5.36
N ALA A 90 -3.61 -9.14 4.78
CA ALA A 90 -4.95 -9.10 4.20
C ALA A 90 -5.12 -10.14 3.07
N PRO A 91 -6.35 -10.67 2.89
CA PRO A 91 -6.67 -11.48 1.73
C PRO A 91 -6.55 -10.65 0.45
N ASP A 92 -6.43 -11.35 -0.68
CA ASP A 92 -6.49 -10.72 -2.00
C ASP A 92 -7.88 -10.08 -2.21
N SER A 93 -7.91 -8.98 -2.96
CA SER A 93 -9.15 -8.24 -3.21
C SER A 93 -9.33 -7.97 -4.70
N ALA A 94 -10.56 -8.09 -5.18
CA ALA A 94 -10.91 -7.75 -6.56
C ALA A 94 -10.61 -6.27 -6.86
N THR A 95 -10.36 -5.96 -8.13
CA THR A 95 -10.13 -4.59 -8.62
C THR A 95 -11.25 -3.65 -8.18
N CYS A 96 -10.91 -2.52 -7.58
CA CYS A 96 -11.89 -1.51 -7.18
C CYS A 96 -12.40 -0.69 -8.37
N ASP A 97 -13.54 -0.01 -8.19
CA ASP A 97 -14.17 0.81 -9.24
C ASP A 97 -13.25 1.89 -9.83
N ASP A 98 -12.37 2.49 -9.02
CA ASP A 98 -11.43 3.50 -9.51
C ASP A 98 -10.33 2.89 -10.39
N CYS A 99 -9.77 1.73 -9.99
CA CYS A 99 -8.82 1.00 -10.84
C CYS A 99 -9.48 0.53 -12.14
N LEU A 100 -10.74 0.10 -12.06
CA LEU A 100 -11.51 -0.34 -13.23
C LEU A 100 -11.77 0.82 -14.19
N ARG A 101 -12.06 2.02 -13.66
CA ARG A 101 -12.22 3.24 -14.48
C ARG A 101 -10.95 3.58 -15.24
N GLU A 102 -9.80 3.59 -14.58
CA GLU A 102 -8.50 3.85 -15.22
C GLU A 102 -8.14 2.77 -16.25
N LEU A 103 -8.45 1.50 -15.96
CA LEU A 103 -8.21 0.39 -16.89
C LEU A 103 -8.96 0.59 -18.21
N LEU A 104 -10.16 1.17 -18.14
CA LEU A 104 -11.07 1.35 -19.28
C LEU A 104 -10.96 2.74 -19.92
N ASP A 105 -10.20 3.67 -19.33
CA ASP A 105 -10.01 5.01 -19.86
C ASP A 105 -8.81 5.02 -20.84
N PRO A 106 -9.02 5.26 -22.15
CA PRO A 106 -7.94 5.26 -23.14
C PRO A 106 -6.93 6.40 -22.95
N THR A 107 -7.25 7.40 -22.13
CA THR A 107 -6.33 8.51 -21.81
C THR A 107 -5.47 8.24 -20.58
N ASP A 108 -5.81 7.21 -19.79
CA ASP A 108 -5.03 6.84 -18.62
C ASP A 108 -3.75 6.09 -19.01
N ARG A 109 -2.67 6.31 -18.27
CA ARG A 109 -1.38 5.65 -18.46
C ARG A 109 -1.41 4.14 -18.18
N ARG A 110 -2.50 3.63 -17.59
CA ARG A 110 -2.76 2.22 -17.31
C ARG A 110 -3.96 1.68 -18.11
N ALA A 111 -4.38 2.37 -19.17
CA ALA A 111 -5.36 1.85 -20.11
C ALA A 111 -4.99 0.42 -20.56
N GLY A 112 -5.90 -0.53 -20.38
CA GLY A 112 -5.71 -1.95 -20.73
C GLY A 112 -4.67 -2.73 -19.90
N TYR A 113 -3.99 -2.12 -18.92
CA TYR A 113 -2.94 -2.79 -18.16
C TYR A 113 -3.48 -3.85 -17.18
N ALA A 114 -3.19 -5.12 -17.45
CA ALA A 114 -3.80 -6.27 -16.77
C ALA A 114 -3.53 -6.36 -15.25
N PHE A 115 -2.46 -5.72 -14.77
CA PHE A 115 -2.02 -5.82 -13.37
C PHE A 115 -2.24 -4.53 -12.56
N THR A 116 -3.14 -3.65 -13.02
CA THR A 116 -3.48 -2.42 -12.29
C THR A 116 -4.05 -2.72 -10.90
N ASN A 117 -3.57 -2.00 -9.89
CA ASN A 117 -4.06 -2.07 -8.52
C ASN A 117 -3.77 -0.75 -7.78
N CYS A 118 -4.33 -0.61 -6.58
CA CYS A 118 -4.03 0.48 -5.65
C CYS A 118 -3.94 -0.05 -4.21
N THR A 119 -3.85 0.85 -3.23
CA THR A 119 -3.85 0.50 -1.80
C THR A 119 -5.11 -0.25 -1.35
N ASN A 120 -6.24 -0.05 -2.04
CA ASN A 120 -7.56 -0.59 -1.69
C ASN A 120 -7.95 -1.88 -2.44
N CYS A 121 -7.12 -2.38 -3.37
CA CYS A 121 -7.45 -3.60 -4.13
C CYS A 121 -6.23 -4.35 -4.64
N GLY A 122 -6.46 -5.49 -5.30
CA GLY A 122 -5.44 -6.31 -5.94
C GLY A 122 -4.85 -7.38 -5.02
N PRO A 123 -3.79 -8.06 -5.48
CA PRO A 123 -3.20 -9.16 -4.74
C PRO A 123 -2.50 -8.68 -3.46
N ARG A 124 -2.58 -9.50 -2.43
CA ARG A 124 -1.96 -9.32 -1.11
C ARG A 124 -1.38 -10.66 -0.68
N PHE A 125 -2.17 -11.48 0.00
CA PHE A 125 -1.74 -12.78 0.52
C PHE A 125 -1.00 -13.62 -0.52
N THR A 126 -1.50 -13.68 -1.76
CA THR A 126 -0.90 -14.48 -2.84
C THR A 126 0.48 -14.02 -3.31
N ILE A 127 0.87 -12.77 -3.06
CA ILE A 127 2.14 -12.19 -3.51
C ILE A 127 3.13 -11.92 -2.38
N VAL A 128 2.70 -12.00 -1.12
CA VAL A 128 3.57 -11.78 0.04
C VAL A 128 4.46 -12.99 0.26
N GLN A 129 5.75 -12.74 0.47
CA GLN A 129 6.77 -13.75 0.72
C GLN A 129 7.25 -13.73 2.17
N ASP A 130 7.23 -12.56 2.81
CA ASP A 130 7.56 -12.42 4.24
C ASP A 130 6.89 -11.16 4.83
N VAL A 131 7.02 -10.99 6.15
CA VAL A 131 6.60 -9.81 6.91
C VAL A 131 7.82 -9.11 7.51
N PRO A 132 7.83 -7.77 7.65
CA PRO A 132 6.71 -6.84 7.42
C PRO A 132 6.35 -6.61 5.94
N TYR A 133 5.09 -6.28 5.67
CA TYR A 133 4.56 -6.02 4.34
C TYR A 133 5.23 -4.79 3.70
N ASP A 134 6.14 -5.09 2.80
CA ASP A 134 6.89 -4.15 1.99
C ASP A 134 7.13 -4.77 0.61
N ARG A 135 7.29 -3.96 -0.44
CA ARG A 135 7.53 -4.42 -1.81
C ARG A 135 8.67 -5.43 -1.86
N ALA A 136 9.74 -5.19 -1.11
CA ALA A 136 10.91 -6.08 -1.05
C ALA A 136 10.57 -7.51 -0.58
N GLN A 137 9.50 -7.65 0.22
CA GLN A 137 8.99 -8.91 0.76
C GLN A 137 7.79 -9.44 -0.03
N THR A 138 7.68 -9.07 -1.31
CA THR A 138 6.65 -9.57 -2.23
C THR A 138 7.26 -10.08 -3.52
N THR A 139 6.49 -10.82 -4.31
CA THR A 139 6.87 -11.19 -5.68
C THR A 139 7.12 -9.97 -6.58
N MET A 140 6.64 -8.78 -6.20
CA MET A 140 6.90 -7.52 -6.92
C MET A 140 8.33 -6.98 -6.76
N ARG A 141 9.15 -7.58 -5.88
CA ARG A 141 10.54 -7.14 -5.63
C ARG A 141 11.42 -7.10 -6.89
N VAL A 142 11.14 -7.95 -7.88
CA VAL A 142 11.93 -8.07 -9.12
C VAL A 142 11.54 -7.03 -10.18
N PHE A 143 10.51 -6.23 -9.90
CA PHE A 143 10.00 -5.18 -10.78
C PHE A 143 10.34 -3.82 -10.14
N PRO A 144 11.42 -3.13 -10.52
CA PRO A 144 11.75 -1.81 -9.98
C PRO A 144 10.71 -0.78 -10.46
N MET A 145 10.23 0.11 -9.60
CA MET A 145 9.29 1.15 -10.03
C MET A 145 9.96 2.11 -11.01
N CYS A 146 9.29 2.43 -12.12
CA CYS A 146 9.71 3.54 -12.97
C CYS A 146 9.49 4.89 -12.25
N PRO A 147 10.08 6.00 -12.75
CA PRO A 147 9.95 7.31 -12.11
C PRO A 147 8.50 7.75 -11.86
N ALA A 148 7.58 7.47 -12.79
CA ALA A 148 6.17 7.82 -12.64
C ALA A 148 5.49 7.02 -11.49
N CYS A 149 5.72 5.71 -11.41
CA CYS A 149 5.18 4.90 -10.32
C CYS A 149 5.83 5.24 -8.97
N ALA A 150 7.12 5.60 -8.97
CA ALA A 150 7.81 6.05 -7.76
C ALA A 150 7.27 7.39 -7.26
N ALA A 151 6.90 8.31 -8.15
CA ALA A 151 6.28 9.58 -7.80
C ALA A 151 4.91 9.37 -7.12
N GLU A 152 4.02 8.57 -7.73
CA GLU A 152 2.73 8.23 -7.11
C GLU A 152 2.89 7.47 -5.78
N TYR A 153 3.91 6.61 -5.67
CA TYR A 153 4.18 5.89 -4.43
C TYR A 153 4.56 6.83 -3.28
N ALA A 154 5.24 7.93 -3.59
CA ALA A 154 5.73 8.90 -2.63
C ALA A 154 4.78 10.10 -2.39
N ASP A 155 3.81 10.33 -3.28
CA ASP A 155 2.86 11.44 -3.18
C ASP A 155 1.69 11.09 -2.24
N PRO A 156 1.54 11.75 -1.07
CA PRO A 156 0.45 11.50 -0.14
C PRO A 156 -0.95 11.81 -0.70
N LEU A 157 -1.05 12.58 -1.78
CA LEU A 157 -2.31 12.92 -2.45
C LEU A 157 -2.70 11.89 -3.51
N ASP A 158 -1.79 10.99 -3.90
CA ASP A 158 -2.09 9.93 -4.85
C ASP A 158 -2.69 8.71 -4.13
N ARG A 159 -3.71 8.08 -4.72
CA ARG A 159 -4.32 6.88 -4.14
C ARG A 159 -3.39 5.66 -4.12
N ARG A 160 -2.28 5.71 -4.85
CA ARG A 160 -1.20 4.72 -4.87
C ARG A 160 -0.07 5.06 -3.90
N PHE A 161 -0.23 6.08 -3.05
CA PHE A 161 0.67 6.37 -1.95
C PHE A 161 0.93 5.12 -1.11
N HIS A 162 2.19 4.70 -1.02
CA HIS A 162 2.62 3.43 -0.40
C HIS A 162 1.89 2.15 -0.86
N ALA A 163 1.32 2.11 -2.07
CA ALA A 163 0.84 0.87 -2.69
C ALA A 163 2.04 -0.03 -3.05
N GLN A 164 2.32 -1.01 -2.20
CA GLN A 164 3.47 -1.92 -2.37
C GLN A 164 3.50 -2.64 -3.73
N PRO A 165 2.37 -3.10 -4.30
CA PRO A 165 2.35 -3.72 -5.62
C PRO A 165 2.11 -2.73 -6.77
N ASN A 166 2.34 -1.42 -6.56
CA ASN A 166 2.21 -0.43 -7.63
C ASN A 166 3.11 -0.77 -8.81
N ALA A 167 2.55 -0.69 -10.01
CA ALA A 167 3.22 -0.90 -11.28
C ALA A 167 2.40 -0.27 -12.43
N CYS A 168 3.00 -0.26 -13.62
CA CYS A 168 2.38 0.12 -14.89
C CYS A 168 3.04 -0.68 -16.03
N PRO A 169 2.58 -0.57 -17.30
CA PRO A 169 3.13 -1.32 -18.43
C PRO A 169 4.65 -1.18 -18.62
N VAL A 170 5.25 -0.08 -18.15
CA VAL A 170 6.69 0.19 -18.28
C VAL A 170 7.53 -0.62 -17.29
N CYS A 171 7.02 -0.86 -16.08
CA CYS A 171 7.84 -1.36 -14.97
C CYS A 171 7.27 -2.58 -14.27
N GLY A 172 6.11 -3.06 -14.72
CA GLY A 172 5.39 -4.17 -14.13
C GLY A 172 5.53 -5.48 -14.88
N PRO A 173 4.84 -6.52 -14.40
CA PRO A 173 4.64 -7.75 -15.16
C PRO A 173 3.89 -7.47 -16.48
N ALA A 174 4.11 -8.34 -17.46
CA ALA A 174 3.44 -8.32 -18.74
C ALA A 174 2.81 -9.68 -19.04
N LEU A 175 1.70 -9.68 -19.79
CA LEU A 175 1.11 -10.90 -20.33
C LEU A 175 1.95 -11.45 -21.50
N ASP A 176 2.03 -12.77 -21.61
CA ASP A 176 2.51 -13.47 -22.81
C ASP A 176 1.46 -14.51 -23.24
N PHE A 177 1.26 -14.66 -24.54
CA PHE A 177 0.26 -15.57 -25.11
C PHE A 177 0.94 -16.68 -25.91
N HIS A 178 0.77 -17.92 -25.46
CA HIS A 178 1.35 -19.09 -26.11
C HIS A 178 0.25 -19.93 -26.76
N LEU A 179 0.12 -19.86 -28.09
CA LEU A 179 -0.75 -20.75 -28.85
C LEU A 179 0.03 -21.98 -29.33
N HIS A 180 -0.31 -23.16 -28.80
CA HIS A 180 0.26 -24.41 -29.28
C HIS A 180 -0.51 -24.93 -30.50
N VAL A 181 -0.26 -24.32 -31.67
CA VAL A 181 -0.70 -24.83 -32.97
C VAL A 181 0.46 -24.70 -33.96
N ALA A 182 0.92 -25.83 -34.52
CA ALA A 182 1.95 -25.87 -35.57
C ALA A 182 3.27 -25.11 -35.28
N ASN A 183 3.74 -25.06 -34.01
CA ASN A 183 4.97 -24.36 -33.60
C ASN A 183 5.01 -22.84 -33.86
N ILE A 184 3.86 -22.16 -33.91
CA ILE A 184 3.82 -20.70 -34.09
C ILE A 184 3.66 -20.00 -32.73
N HIS A 185 4.63 -19.17 -32.36
CA HIS A 185 4.54 -18.24 -31.24
C HIS A 185 3.98 -16.89 -31.73
N LEU A 186 2.79 -16.50 -31.26
CA LEU A 186 2.23 -15.17 -31.49
C LEU A 186 2.55 -14.28 -30.29
N LEU A 187 3.51 -13.37 -30.45
CA LEU A 187 3.83 -12.37 -29.43
C LEU A 187 2.82 -11.23 -29.52
N SER A 188 1.96 -11.08 -28.51
CA SER A 188 1.16 -9.86 -28.30
C SER A 188 1.92 -8.91 -27.40
N THR A 189 1.75 -7.61 -27.62
CA THR A 189 2.16 -6.59 -26.63
C THR A 189 1.12 -6.50 -25.51
N ASP A 190 1.56 -6.05 -24.33
CA ASP A 190 0.71 -5.65 -23.18
C ASP A 190 0.70 -4.11 -23.13
N PRO A 191 -0.47 -3.45 -23.15
CA PRO A 191 -1.83 -4.01 -23.15
C PRO A 191 -2.21 -4.72 -24.46
N ILE A 192 -3.02 -5.78 -24.33
CA ILE A 192 -3.59 -6.51 -25.47
C ILE A 192 -4.67 -5.60 -26.08
N HIS A 193 -4.40 -5.03 -27.25
CA HIS A 193 -5.34 -4.23 -28.04
C HIS A 193 -6.01 -5.07 -29.13
#